data_AF-A0A1Y4KUE7-F1
#
_entry.id   AF-A0A1Y4KUE7-F1
#
_cell.length_a   1.000
_cell.length_b   1.000
_cell.length_c   1.000
_cell.angle_alpha   90.00
_cell.angle_beta   90.00
_cell.angle_gamma   90.00
#
_symmetry.space_group_name_H-M   'P 1'
#
loop_
_entity.id
_entity.type
_entity.pdbx_description
1 polymer ?
#
loop_
_entity_poly.entity_id
_entity_poly.type
_entity_poly.pdbx_seq_one_letter_code
_entity_poly.pdbx_strand_id
1 'polypeptide(L)'
;RLLTTARALDKERLYLLVKLFGCTGIPVQELPRVTVEALKEGRVTVRNSGIVQLLHLPDFLRKELLAYARREGTASGPVFHTKSGKPLGRTAVTDSIKQLCRDARVPEEKASPRCLKRLWQSTQDGIRAQMDLLVEQACDRLMETEQFAVGWDADKGVSDV
;
A
#
# COMPACT_ATOMS: atom_id res chain seq x y z
N ARG A 1 13.55 1.32 4.96
CA ARG A 1 14.38 0.64 5.98
C ARG A 1 13.95 -0.82 6.20
N LEU A 2 12.73 -1.14 6.66
CA LEU A 2 12.32 -2.54 6.84
C LEU A 2 12.41 -3.37 5.54
N LEU A 3 11.86 -2.85 4.44
CA LEU A 3 11.91 -3.52 3.14
C LEU A 3 13.36 -3.71 2.63
N THR A 4 14.19 -2.68 2.77
CA THR A 4 15.60 -2.74 2.35
C THR A 4 16.39 -3.75 3.19
N THR A 5 16.18 -3.78 4.50
CA THR A 5 16.82 -4.76 5.40
C THR A 5 16.34 -6.18 5.11
N ALA A 6 15.04 -6.40 4.91
CA ALA A 6 14.52 -7.74 4.60
C ALA A 6 15.11 -8.28 3.30
N ARG A 7 15.27 -7.42 2.28
CA ARG A 7 15.93 -7.78 1.02
C ARG A 7 17.42 -8.07 1.21
N ALA A 8 18.14 -7.24 1.97
CA ALA A 8 19.56 -7.42 2.23
C ALA A 8 19.86 -8.71 3.01
N LEU A 9 18.92 -9.17 3.82
CA LEU A 9 19.01 -10.42 4.58
C LEU A 9 18.41 -11.64 3.85
N ASP A 10 18.01 -11.47 2.59
CA ASP A 10 17.34 -12.49 1.77
C ASP A 10 16.09 -13.11 2.43
N LYS A 11 15.40 -12.33 3.26
CA LYS A 11 14.17 -12.74 3.96
C LYS A 11 12.94 -12.41 3.12
N GLU A 12 12.82 -12.99 1.93
CA GLU A 12 11.75 -12.70 0.95
C GLU A 12 10.34 -12.79 1.58
N ARG A 13 10.06 -13.85 2.34
CA ARG A 13 8.76 -14.00 3.02
C ARG A 13 8.43 -12.82 3.94
N LEU A 14 9.42 -12.30 4.69
CA LEU A 14 9.20 -11.15 5.56
C LEU A 14 9.06 -9.86 4.78
N TYR A 15 9.82 -9.70 3.70
CA TYR A 15 9.67 -8.57 2.79
C TYR A 15 8.22 -8.45 2.30
N LEU A 16 7.63 -9.57 1.85
CA LEU A 16 6.26 -9.62 1.35
C LEU A 16 5.22 -9.42 2.45
N LEU A 17 5.44 -9.95 3.65
CA LEU A 17 4.57 -9.68 4.81
C LEU A 17 4.55 -8.19 5.17
N VAL A 18 5.70 -7.52 5.17
CA VAL A 18 5.78 -6.07 5.45
C VAL A 18 5.03 -5.28 4.38
N LYS A 19 5.20 -5.60 3.09
CA LYS A 19 4.42 -4.98 2.01
C LYS A 19 2.92 -5.21 2.17
N LEU A 20 2.53 -6.45 2.43
CA LEU A 20 1.12 -6.82 2.60
C LEU A 20 0.47 -6.01 3.72
N PHE A 21 1.06 -6.02 4.93
CA PHE A 21 0.50 -5.28 6.06
C PHE A 21 0.51 -3.77 5.85
N GLY A 22 1.56 -3.23 5.24
CA GLY A 22 1.65 -1.80 4.94
C GLY A 22 0.60 -1.34 3.94
N CYS A 23 0.47 -2.06 2.82
CA CYS A 23 -0.37 -1.61 1.70
C CYS A 23 -1.85 -1.95 1.83
N THR A 24 -2.19 -3.02 2.57
CA THR A 24 -3.60 -3.48 2.69
C THR A 24 -4.19 -3.23 4.08
N GLY A 25 -3.33 -3.12 5.10
CA GLY A 25 -3.79 -3.03 6.49
C GLY A 25 -4.53 -4.26 6.99
N ILE A 26 -4.35 -5.42 6.34
CA ILE A 26 -4.97 -6.68 6.75
C ILE A 26 -4.60 -7.02 8.21
N PRO A 27 -5.56 -7.45 9.05
CA PRO A 27 -5.24 -7.93 10.39
C PRO A 27 -4.36 -9.19 10.32
N VAL A 28 -3.36 -9.29 11.20
CA VAL A 28 -2.44 -10.45 11.22
C VAL A 28 -3.16 -11.78 11.43
N GLN A 29 -4.27 -11.80 12.18
CA GLN A 29 -5.07 -13.02 12.38
C GLN A 29 -5.77 -13.50 11.09
N GLU A 30 -5.99 -12.60 10.13
CA GLU A 30 -6.64 -12.88 8.85
C GLU A 30 -5.62 -13.23 7.76
N LEU A 31 -4.32 -13.30 8.08
CA LEU A 31 -3.29 -13.71 7.14
C LEU A 31 -3.58 -15.04 6.41
N PRO A 32 -4.17 -16.07 7.04
CA PRO A 32 -4.57 -17.30 6.33
C PRO A 32 -5.59 -17.09 5.20
N ARG A 33 -6.30 -15.96 5.17
CA ARG A 33 -7.22 -15.59 4.08
C ARG A 33 -6.50 -15.09 2.83
N VAL A 34 -5.21 -14.77 2.92
CA VAL A 34 -4.38 -14.41 1.76
C VAL A 34 -3.99 -15.69 1.04
N THR A 35 -4.90 -16.15 0.19
CA THR A 35 -4.74 -17.37 -0.60
C THR A 35 -4.41 -17.07 -2.05
N VAL A 36 -3.91 -18.08 -2.78
CA VAL A 36 -3.67 -17.96 -4.23
C VAL A 36 -4.95 -17.57 -4.97
N GLU A 37 -6.11 -18.06 -4.53
CA GLU A 37 -7.42 -17.74 -5.10
C GLU A 37 -7.80 -16.28 -4.83
N ALA A 38 -7.66 -15.81 -3.59
CA ALA A 38 -7.90 -14.41 -3.24
C ALA A 38 -6.98 -13.46 -4.01
N LEU A 39 -5.73 -13.86 -4.24
CA LEU A 39 -4.80 -13.12 -5.09
C LEU A 39 -5.22 -13.10 -6.55
N LYS A 40 -5.74 -14.20 -7.10
CA LYS A 40 -6.28 -14.22 -8.47
C LYS A 40 -7.53 -13.35 -8.61
N GLU A 41 -8.39 -13.34 -7.59
CA GLU A 41 -9.58 -12.51 -7.55
C GLU A 41 -9.27 -11.02 -7.29
N GLY A 42 -8.12 -10.72 -6.67
CA GLY A 42 -7.68 -9.36 -6.35
C GLY A 42 -8.37 -8.73 -5.15
N ARG A 43 -9.05 -9.54 -4.34
CA ARG A 43 -9.74 -9.11 -3.13
C ARG A 43 -9.72 -10.19 -2.07
N VAL A 44 -9.78 -9.78 -0.81
CA VAL A 44 -9.83 -10.70 0.33
C VAL A 44 -10.89 -10.25 1.33
N THR A 45 -11.75 -11.18 1.73
CA THR A 45 -12.74 -10.95 2.78
C THR A 45 -12.12 -11.26 4.13
N VAL A 46 -12.14 -10.29 5.03
CA VAL A 46 -11.49 -10.36 6.35
C VAL A 46 -12.47 -10.00 7.45
N ARG A 47 -12.24 -10.50 8.65
CA ARG A 47 -12.94 -10.05 9.86
C ARG A 47 -12.04 -9.21 10.76
N ASN A 48 -12.54 -8.06 11.16
CA ASN A 48 -11.88 -7.19 12.13
C ASN A 48 -12.89 -6.78 13.21
N SER A 49 -12.66 -7.23 14.45
CA SER A 49 -13.54 -6.95 15.59
C SER A 49 -15.03 -7.26 15.33
N GLY A 50 -15.31 -8.38 14.67
CA GLY A 50 -16.68 -8.80 14.32
C GLY A 50 -17.24 -8.21 13.02
N ILE A 51 -16.60 -7.19 12.46
CA ILE A 51 -17.03 -6.58 11.20
C ILE A 51 -16.37 -7.31 10.02
N VAL A 52 -17.19 -7.73 9.05
CA VAL A 52 -16.70 -8.29 7.78
C VAL A 52 -16.36 -7.13 6.84
N GLN A 53 -15.15 -7.17 6.28
CA GLN A 53 -14.66 -6.15 5.35
C GLN A 53 -14.07 -6.82 4.11
N LEU A 54 -14.28 -6.20 2.96
CA LEU A 54 -13.62 -6.58 1.71
C LEU A 54 -12.41 -5.68 1.50
N LEU A 55 -11.21 -6.26 1.45
CA LEU A 55 -9.98 -5.54 1.14
C LEU A 55 -9.59 -5.76 -0.31
N HIS A 56 -9.30 -4.68 -1.02
CA HIS A 56 -8.72 -4.75 -2.35
C HIS A 56 -7.21 -4.98 -2.26
N LEU A 57 -6.68 -5.85 -3.13
CA LEU A 57 -5.25 -6.15 -3.21
C LEU A 57 -4.66 -5.43 -4.43
N PRO A 58 -3.74 -4.47 -4.24
CA PRO A 58 -3.13 -3.78 -5.37
C PRO A 58 -2.40 -4.73 -6.33
N ASP A 59 -2.47 -4.46 -7.63
CA ASP A 59 -1.93 -5.35 -8.66
C ASP A 59 -0.43 -5.63 -8.53
N PHE A 60 0.36 -4.65 -8.13
CA PHE A 60 1.80 -4.86 -7.91
C PHE A 60 2.04 -5.92 -6.83
N LEU A 61 1.28 -5.86 -5.73
CA LEU A 61 1.40 -6.77 -4.60
C LEU A 61 0.90 -8.15 -4.99
N ARG A 62 -0.20 -8.24 -5.75
CA ARG A 62 -0.74 -9.51 -6.26
C ARG A 62 0.29 -10.23 -7.12
N LYS A 63 0.92 -9.54 -8.06
CA LYS A 63 1.95 -10.12 -8.95
C LYS A 63 3.13 -10.67 -8.15
N GLU A 64 3.64 -9.91 -7.19
CA GLU A 64 4.75 -10.36 -6.34
C GLU A 64 4.38 -11.58 -5.48
N LEU A 65 3.21 -11.56 -4.84
CA LEU A 65 2.74 -12.66 -3.99
C LEU A 65 2.46 -13.94 -4.80
N LEU A 66 1.91 -13.82 -6.01
CA LEU A 66 1.70 -14.97 -6.90
C LEU A 66 3.04 -15.55 -7.38
N ALA A 67 4.02 -14.70 -7.67
CA ALA A 67 5.36 -15.15 -8.03
C ALA A 67 6.05 -15.88 -6.86
N TYR A 68 5.89 -15.37 -5.64
CA TYR A 68 6.36 -16.02 -4.42
C TYR A 68 5.68 -17.38 -4.20
N ALA A 69 4.35 -17.43 -4.29
CA ALA A 69 3.60 -18.68 -4.16
C ALA A 69 4.10 -19.75 -5.15
N ARG A 70 4.40 -19.36 -6.40
CA ARG A 70 4.99 -20.28 -7.40
C ARG A 70 6.37 -20.78 -6.98
N ARG A 71 7.25 -19.91 -6.47
CA ARG A 71 8.59 -20.31 -6.00
C ARG A 71 8.53 -21.27 -4.81
N GLU A 72 7.56 -21.07 -3.92
CA GLU A 72 7.35 -21.92 -2.74
C GLU A 72 6.56 -23.21 -3.05
N GLY A 73 6.10 -23.39 -4.29
CA GLY A 73 5.30 -24.55 -4.70
C GLY A 73 3.84 -24.51 -4.23
N THR A 74 3.33 -23.34 -3.83
CA THR A 74 1.94 -23.16 -3.38
C THR A 74 1.01 -22.96 -4.59
N ALA A 75 0.33 -24.03 -5.01
CA ALA A 75 -0.63 -23.98 -6.12
C ALA A 75 -2.02 -23.44 -5.72
N SER A 76 -2.41 -23.65 -4.47
CA SER A 76 -3.72 -23.28 -3.91
C SER A 76 -3.64 -23.02 -2.41
N GLY A 77 -4.63 -22.32 -1.87
CA GLY A 77 -4.73 -22.06 -0.44
C GLY A 77 -3.75 -20.98 0.07
N PRO A 78 -3.47 -20.95 1.39
CA PRO A 78 -2.73 -19.86 2.02
C PRO A 78 -1.31 -19.70 1.49
N VAL A 79 -0.97 -18.48 1.08
CA VAL A 79 0.34 -18.15 0.49
C VAL A 79 1.46 -18.23 1.53
N PHE A 80 1.16 -17.88 2.78
CA PHE A 80 2.12 -17.90 3.87
C PHE A 80 1.88 -19.11 4.76
N HIS A 81 2.77 -20.10 4.66
CA HIS A 81 2.70 -21.31 5.45
C HIS A 81 4.06 -21.64 6.11
N THR A 82 4.01 -22.59 7.05
CA THR A 82 5.18 -23.22 7.65
C THR A 82 5.78 -24.24 6.68
N LYS A 83 6.96 -24.78 7.01
CA LYS A 83 7.55 -25.91 6.27
C LYS A 83 6.65 -27.15 6.25
N SER A 84 5.75 -27.29 7.24
CA SER A 84 4.76 -28.36 7.31
C SER A 84 3.44 -28.06 6.57
N GLY A 85 3.38 -26.96 5.82
CA GLY A 85 2.20 -26.57 5.05
C GLY A 85 1.06 -25.94 5.87
N LYS A 86 1.22 -25.78 7.18
CA LYS A 86 0.21 -25.12 8.02
C LYS A 86 0.26 -23.61 7.80
N PRO A 87 -0.88 -22.89 7.82
CA PRO A 87 -0.88 -21.44 7.74
C PRO A 87 0.03 -20.81 8.80
N LEU A 88 0.72 -19.74 8.43
CA LEU A 88 1.66 -19.09 9.34
C LEU A 88 0.91 -18.46 10.53
N GLY A 89 1.28 -18.85 11.75
CA GLY A 89 0.61 -18.38 12.96
C GLY A 89 0.94 -16.93 13.32
N ARG A 90 0.00 -16.26 13.99
CA ARG A 90 0.12 -14.85 14.42
C ARG A 90 1.41 -14.56 15.19
N THR A 91 1.74 -15.40 16.16
CA THR A 91 2.92 -15.23 17.02
C THR A 91 4.20 -15.28 16.19
N ALA A 92 4.34 -16.30 15.32
CA ALA A 92 5.49 -16.44 14.44
C ALA A 92 5.68 -15.24 13.49
N VAL A 93 4.59 -14.70 12.93
CA VAL A 93 4.63 -13.47 12.12
C VAL A 93 5.11 -12.29 12.95
N THR A 94 4.53 -12.10 14.14
CA THR A 94 4.82 -10.97 15.02
C THR A 94 6.28 -10.98 15.45
N ASP A 95 6.78 -12.14 15.88
CA ASP A 95 8.17 -12.29 16.33
C ASP A 95 9.16 -12.08 15.18
N SER A 96 8.83 -12.58 13.98
CA SER A 96 9.67 -12.37 12.80
C SER A 96 9.73 -10.91 12.37
N ILE A 97 8.62 -10.17 12.44
CA ILE A 97 8.59 -8.73 12.17
C ILE A 97 9.39 -7.98 13.23
N LYS A 98 9.22 -8.29 14.52
CA LYS A 98 10.01 -7.68 15.61
C LYS A 98 11.51 -7.89 15.42
N GLN A 99 11.92 -9.10 15.07
CA GLN A 99 13.32 -9.39 14.78
C GLN A 99 13.82 -8.54 13.62
N LEU A 100 13.05 -8.43 12.54
CA LEU A 100 13.39 -7.57 11.40
C LEU A 100 13.52 -6.09 11.81
N CYS A 101 12.72 -5.61 12.78
CA CYS A 101 12.82 -4.24 13.28
C CYS A 101 14.14 -3.99 13.98
N ARG A 102 14.59 -4.94 14.81
CA ARG A 102 15.91 -4.88 15.45
C ARG A 102 17.01 -4.86 14.42
N ASP A 103 16.97 -5.78 13.46
CA ASP A 103 17.93 -5.86 12.35
C ASP A 103 17.97 -4.54 11.55
N ALA A 104 16.81 -3.91 11.34
CA ALA A 104 16.67 -2.65 10.60
C ALA A 104 16.99 -1.39 11.44
N ARG A 105 17.19 -1.53 12.76
CA ARG A 105 17.27 -0.45 13.75
C ARG A 105 16.08 0.51 13.63
N VAL A 106 14.89 -0.08 13.52
CA VAL A 106 13.59 0.60 13.55
C VAL A 106 12.94 0.25 14.90
N PRO A 107 12.46 1.24 15.67
CA PRO A 107 11.75 0.94 16.90
C PRO A 107 10.51 0.05 16.64
N GLU A 108 10.33 -1.00 17.44
CA GLU A 108 9.29 -2.02 17.22
C GLU A 108 7.87 -1.39 17.18
N GLU A 109 7.64 -0.32 17.94
CA GLU A 109 6.37 0.40 17.98
C GLU A 109 5.99 1.01 16.62
N LYS A 110 6.97 1.26 15.74
CA LYS A 110 6.74 1.81 14.39
C LYS A 110 6.42 0.74 13.34
N ALA A 111 6.56 -0.54 13.69
CA ALA A 111 6.40 -1.66 12.76
C ALA A 111 5.17 -2.53 13.04
N SER A 112 4.30 -2.13 13.97
CA SER A 112 3.00 -2.78 14.11
C SER A 112 2.20 -2.65 12.80
N PRO A 113 1.33 -3.63 12.45
CA PRO A 113 0.47 -3.53 11.27
C PRO A 113 -0.32 -2.21 11.21
N ARG A 114 -0.77 -1.71 12.37
CA ARG A 114 -1.46 -0.41 12.48
C ARG A 114 -0.55 0.77 12.11
N CYS A 115 0.69 0.78 12.57
CA CYS A 115 1.64 1.84 12.25
C CYS A 115 2.05 1.79 10.77
N LEU A 116 2.29 0.60 10.23
CA LEU A 116 2.59 0.41 8.81
C LEU A 116 1.43 0.89 7.92
N LYS A 117 0.19 0.54 8.27
CA LYS A 117 -1.01 1.03 7.58
C LYS A 117 -1.11 2.55 7.61
N ARG A 118 -0.92 3.16 8.79
CA ARG A 118 -0.95 4.63 8.94
C ARG A 118 0.13 5.32 8.12
N LEU A 119 1.35 4.77 8.09
CA LEU A 119 2.43 5.30 7.29
C LEU A 119 2.08 5.28 5.79
N TRP A 120 1.52 4.17 5.33
CA TRP A 120 1.08 4.04 3.94
C TRP A 120 -0.05 5.02 3.61
N GLN A 121 -1.06 5.12 4.48
CA GLN A 121 -2.16 6.06 4.31
C GLN A 121 -1.65 7.52 4.23
N SER A 122 -0.79 7.92 5.17
CA SER A 122 -0.19 9.26 5.17
C SER A 122 0.63 9.54 3.90
N THR A 123 1.29 8.52 3.35
CA THR A 123 2.00 8.64 2.07
C THR A 123 1.02 8.87 0.91
N GLN A 124 -0.08 8.10 0.87
CA GLN A 124 -1.12 8.26 -0.15
C GLN A 124 -1.84 9.61 -0.05
N ASP A 125 -2.13 10.07 1.17
CA ASP A 125 -2.80 11.35 1.41
C ASP A 125 -1.93 12.51 0.96
N GLY A 126 -0.61 12.46 1.22
CA GLY A 126 0.34 13.46 0.73
C GLY A 126 0.41 13.50 -0.81
N ILE A 127 0.42 12.33 -1.47
CA ILE A 127 0.38 12.26 -2.94
C ILE A 127 -0.93 12.84 -3.48
N ARG A 128 -2.07 12.53 -2.85
CA ARG A 128 -3.37 13.05 -3.27
C ARG A 128 -3.43 14.57 -3.15
N ALA A 129 -2.98 15.14 -2.03
CA ALA A 129 -2.94 16.58 -1.85
C ALA A 129 -2.08 17.29 -2.91
N GLN A 130 -0.95 16.69 -3.29
CA GLN A 130 -0.14 17.21 -4.39
C GLN A 130 -0.86 17.15 -5.74
N MET A 131 -1.63 16.08 -6.01
CA MET A 131 -2.44 15.99 -7.23
C MET A 131 -3.54 17.04 -7.27
N ASP A 132 -4.22 17.29 -6.15
CA ASP A 132 -5.28 18.29 -6.07
C ASP A 132 -4.74 19.70 -6.40
N LEU A 133 -3.56 20.05 -5.89
CA LEU A 133 -2.88 21.31 -6.23
C LEU A 133 -2.55 21.42 -7.72
N LEU A 134 -2.11 20.32 -8.35
CA LEU A 134 -1.81 20.31 -9.79
C LEU A 134 -3.09 20.51 -10.63
N VAL A 135 -4.22 19.97 -10.18
CA VAL A 135 -5.52 20.18 -10.82
C VAL A 135 -5.93 21.65 -10.73
N GLU A 136 -5.84 22.25 -9.54
CA GLU A 136 -6.15 23.67 -9.32
C GLU A 136 -5.32 24.57 -10.23
N GLN A 137 -4.00 24.38 -10.25
CA GLN A 137 -3.09 25.15 -11.12
C GLN A 137 -3.36 24.96 -12.62
N ALA A 138 -3.83 23.78 -13.04
CA ALA A 138 -4.19 23.54 -14.43
C ALA A 138 -5.48 24.29 -14.80
N CYS A 139 -6.48 24.29 -13.91
CA CYS A 139 -7.72 25.04 -14.08
C CYS A 139 -7.46 26.55 -14.11
N ASP A 140 -6.65 27.09 -13.18
CA ASP A 140 -6.33 28.52 -13.13
C ASP A 140 -5.69 29.00 -14.43
N ARG A 141 -4.66 28.29 -14.92
CA ARG A 141 -4.01 28.62 -16.19
C ARG A 141 -4.96 28.56 -17.38
N LEU A 142 -5.91 27.62 -17.38
CA LEU A 142 -6.91 27.53 -18.43
C LEU A 142 -7.81 28.78 -18.40
N MET A 143 -8.27 29.18 -17.22
CA MET A 143 -9.09 30.39 -17.06
C MET A 143 -8.32 31.67 -17.40
N GLU A 144 -7.05 31.79 -17.00
CA GLU A 144 -6.19 32.91 -17.40
C GLU A 144 -6.06 32.99 -18.93
N THR A 145 -5.86 31.85 -19.59
CA THR A 145 -5.75 31.78 -21.06
C THR A 145 -7.05 32.23 -21.73
N GLU A 146 -8.20 31.77 -21.25
CA GLU A 146 -9.52 32.22 -21.74
C GLU A 146 -9.72 33.72 -21.50
N GLN A 147 -9.32 34.25 -20.34
CA GLN A 147 -9.38 35.69 -20.04
C GLN A 147 -8.49 36.50 -20.98
N PHE A 148 -7.29 36.03 -21.34
CA PHE A 148 -6.47 36.71 -22.33
C PHE A 148 -7.10 36.69 -23.73
N ALA A 149 -7.83 35.63 -24.09
CA ALA A 149 -8.44 35.47 -25.41
C ALA A 149 -9.78 36.22 -25.59
N VAL A 150 -10.58 36.35 -24.53
CA VAL A 150 -11.95 36.90 -24.56
C VAL A 150 -12.09 38.17 -23.70
N GLY A 151 -11.10 38.50 -22.87
CA GLY A 151 -11.17 39.48 -21.80
C GLY A 151 -11.62 40.88 -22.24
N TRP A 152 -12.54 41.44 -21.45
CA TRP A 152 -13.20 42.72 -21.68
C TRP A 152 -12.30 43.93 -21.37
N ASP A 153 -11.03 43.70 -21.01
CA ASP A 153 -10.05 44.73 -20.64
C ASP A 153 -9.22 45.26 -21.83
N ALA A 154 -9.37 44.67 -23.03
CA ALA A 154 -8.66 45.13 -24.23
C ALA A 154 -9.16 46.51 -24.74
N ASP A 155 -10.31 46.99 -24.28
CA ASP A 155 -11.00 48.17 -24.85
C ASP A 155 -10.96 49.43 -23.95
N LYS A 156 -10.21 49.41 -22.83
CA LYS A 156 -10.10 50.58 -21.91
C LYS A 156 -8.86 51.44 -22.10
N GLY A 157 -8.31 51.49 -23.30
CA GLY A 157 -7.05 52.20 -23.54
C GLY A 157 -6.92 52.88 -24.90
N VAL A 158 -7.90 53.68 -25.35
CA VAL A 158 -7.67 54.92 -26.12
C VAL A 158 -8.90 55.82 -25.98
N SER A 159 -8.90 56.78 -25.06
CA SER A 159 -9.67 58.03 -25.23
C SER A 159 -9.00 59.19 -24.47
N ASP A 160 -7.76 59.50 -24.87
CA ASP A 160 -7.22 60.85 -24.75
C ASP A 160 -7.21 61.45 -26.16
N VAL A 161 -8.26 62.21 -26.51
CA VAL A 161 -8.24 63.51 -27.23
C VAL A 161 -9.57 64.21 -26.96
#